data_AF-A0A4R1USW9-F1
#
_entry.id   AF-A0A4R1USW9-F1
#
_cell.length_a   1.000
_cell.length_b   1.000
_cell.length_c   1.000
_cell.angle_alpha   90.00
_cell.angle_beta   90.00
_cell.angle_gamma   90.00
#
_symmetry.space_group_name_H-M   'P 1'
#
loop_
_entity.id
_entity.type
_entity.pdbx_description
1 polymer ?
#
loop_
_entity_poly.entity_id
_entity_poly.type
_entity_poly.pdbx_seq_one_letter_code
_entity_poly.pdbx_strand_id
1 'polypeptide(L)'
;MVAAAAYAFITGKKVAGIYDHSAGRDLRIAAECRGDQLQGFDGGRMAKFGGTLPELYDAGDKTFVSFEINGTMAQGYDRSTSSAFTAHVTDRVVQLYDHGQGTWFPFDIQDVEAGYDFDRDAQASR
;
A
#
# COMPACT_ATOMS: atom_id res chain seq x y z
N MET A 1 1.95 -4.46 1.61
CA MET A 1 0.71 -4.21 2.39
C MET A 1 0.57 -2.74 2.80
N VAL A 2 1.51 -2.18 3.58
CA VAL A 2 1.42 -0.81 4.15
C VAL A 2 1.10 0.27 3.13
N ALA A 3 1.78 0.28 1.98
CA ALA A 3 1.51 1.25 0.91
C ALA A 3 0.06 1.18 0.38
N ALA A 4 -0.48 -0.03 0.21
CA ALA A 4 -1.86 -0.24 -0.22
C ALA A 4 -2.86 0.32 0.80
N ALA A 5 -2.62 0.04 2.09
CA ALA A 5 -3.48 0.49 3.17
C ALA A 5 -3.45 2.01 3.33
N ALA A 6 -2.26 2.62 3.28
CA ALA A 6 -2.10 4.08 3.32
C ALA A 6 -2.91 4.74 2.21
N TYR A 7 -2.74 4.28 0.96
CA TYR A 7 -3.47 4.83 -0.17
C TYR A 7 -4.97 4.71 -0.01
N ALA A 8 -5.46 3.50 0.31
CA ALA A 8 -6.89 3.23 0.42
C ALA A 8 -7.54 4.12 1.48
N PHE A 9 -6.95 4.21 2.68
CA PHE A 9 -7.52 5.04 3.74
C PHE A 9 -7.45 6.54 3.45
N ILE A 10 -6.33 7.03 2.92
CA ILE A 10 -6.14 8.48 2.69
C ILE A 10 -7.00 8.98 1.53
N THR A 11 -7.12 8.19 0.46
CA THR A 11 -7.84 8.62 -0.75
C THR A 11 -9.29 8.16 -0.80
N GLY A 12 -9.65 7.13 -0.03
CA GLY A 12 -10.94 6.44 -0.15
C GLY A 12 -11.08 5.60 -1.43
N LYS A 13 -10.02 5.51 -2.25
CA LYS A 13 -10.03 4.78 -3.53
C LYS A 13 -9.57 3.34 -3.37
N LYS A 14 -9.99 2.48 -4.29
CA LYS A 14 -9.57 1.07 -4.30
C LYS A 14 -8.21 0.90 -4.97
N VAL A 15 -7.40 0.04 -4.39
CA VAL A 15 -6.15 -0.47 -4.96
C VAL A 15 -6.45 -1.77 -5.69
N ALA A 16 -6.04 -1.87 -6.95
CA ALA A 16 -6.13 -3.08 -7.78
C ALA A 16 -4.76 -3.72 -8.06
N GLY A 17 -3.68 -2.99 -7.82
CA GLY A 17 -2.30 -3.43 -7.97
C GLY A 17 -1.33 -2.35 -7.51
N ILE A 18 -0.06 -2.70 -7.34
CA ILE A 18 1.00 -1.77 -6.94
C ILE A 18 2.25 -2.07 -7.73
N TYR A 19 2.87 -1.09 -8.35
CA TYR A 19 4.22 -1.22 -8.89
C TYR A 19 5.24 -0.78 -7.84
N ASP A 20 6.17 -1.67 -7.49
CA ASP A 20 7.27 -1.42 -6.57
C ASP A 20 8.52 -1.01 -7.37
N HIS A 21 8.89 0.28 -7.28
CA HIS A 21 10.05 0.82 -7.99
C HIS A 21 11.38 0.29 -7.45
N SER A 22 11.46 -0.04 -6.17
CA SER A 22 12.67 -0.58 -5.55
C SER A 22 12.90 -2.03 -5.97
N ALA A 23 11.84 -2.80 -6.21
CA ALA A 23 11.91 -4.17 -6.70
C ALA A 23 11.75 -4.31 -8.23
N GLY A 24 11.41 -3.22 -8.93
CA GLY A 24 11.22 -3.18 -10.38
C GLY A 24 10.09 -4.08 -10.89
N ARG A 25 9.01 -4.26 -10.12
CA ARG A 25 7.95 -5.24 -10.46
C ARG A 25 6.57 -4.86 -9.94
N ASP A 26 5.55 -5.41 -10.58
CA ASP A 26 4.17 -5.38 -10.09
C ASP A 26 3.94 -6.36 -8.93
N LEU A 27 3.25 -5.86 -7.92
CA LEU A 27 2.74 -6.60 -6.78
C LEU A 27 1.22 -6.74 -6.94
N ARG A 28 0.77 -8.00 -6.88
CA ARG A 28 -0.66 -8.36 -6.91
C ARG A 28 -1.30 -8.08 -5.55
N ILE A 29 -1.47 -6.81 -5.20
CA ILE A 29 -2.06 -6.38 -3.94
C ILE A 29 -3.31 -5.56 -4.25
N ALA A 30 -4.44 -5.95 -3.66
CA ALA A 30 -5.68 -5.22 -3.73
C ALA A 30 -6.12 -4.79 -2.33
N ALA A 31 -6.75 -3.62 -2.22
CA ALA A 31 -7.26 -3.09 -0.96
C ALA A 31 -8.40 -2.09 -1.20
N GLU A 32 -9.35 -2.03 -0.28
CA GLU A 32 -10.35 -0.97 -0.23
C GLU A 32 -10.72 -0.68 1.23
N CYS A 33 -11.16 0.56 1.50
CA CYS A 33 -11.67 0.93 2.81
C CYS A 33 -13.14 1.39 2.75
N ARG A 34 -13.80 1.33 3.90
CA ARG A 34 -15.08 1.98 4.16
C ARG A 34 -15.02 2.60 5.55
N GLY A 35 -14.88 3.92 5.60
CA GLY A 35 -14.59 4.61 6.86
C GLY A 35 -13.22 4.17 7.41
N ASP A 36 -13.21 3.71 8.65
CA ASP A 36 -12.01 3.23 9.37
C ASP A 36 -11.72 1.74 9.17
N GLN A 37 -12.59 1.02 8.44
CA GLN A 37 -12.43 -0.40 8.16
C GLN A 37 -11.76 -0.62 6.80
N LEU A 38 -10.76 -1.50 6.75
CA LEU A 38 -10.08 -1.91 5.53
C LEU A 38 -10.11 -3.42 5.35
N GLN A 39 -10.25 -3.83 4.09
CA GLN A 39 -9.99 -5.19 3.64
C GLN A 39 -9.02 -5.18 2.46
N GLY A 40 -8.11 -6.14 2.45
CA GLY A 40 -7.14 -6.30 1.40
C GLY A 40 -6.66 -7.74 1.24
N PHE A 41 -6.03 -7.97 0.10
CA PHE A 41 -5.47 -9.26 -0.27
C PHE A 41 -4.14 -9.08 -1.00
N ASP A 42 -3.13 -9.83 -0.55
CA ASP A 42 -1.83 -9.95 -1.18
C ASP A 42 -1.77 -11.30 -1.91
N GLY A 43 -1.94 -11.26 -3.23
CA GLY A 43 -1.89 -12.43 -4.10
C GLY A 43 -0.49 -12.99 -4.32
N GLY A 44 0.56 -12.24 -3.97
CA GLY A 44 1.93 -12.77 -3.92
C GLY A 44 2.12 -13.72 -2.75
N ARG A 45 1.59 -13.34 -1.57
CA ARG A 45 1.64 -14.14 -0.34
C ARG A 45 0.43 -15.07 -0.15
N MET A 46 -0.58 -14.97 -1.01
CA MET A 46 -1.89 -15.65 -0.87
C MET A 46 -2.54 -15.37 0.50
N ALA A 47 -2.43 -14.12 0.97
CA ALA A 47 -2.79 -13.74 2.32
C ALA A 47 -3.76 -12.54 2.35
N LYS A 48 -4.71 -12.59 3.27
CA LYS A 48 -5.59 -11.44 3.56
C LYS A 48 -4.92 -10.50 4.56
N PHE A 49 -5.28 -9.23 4.48
CA PHE A 49 -4.98 -8.26 5.53
C PHE A 49 -6.15 -7.31 5.70
N GLY A 50 -6.24 -6.67 6.85
CA GLY A 50 -7.30 -5.72 7.13
C GLY A 50 -7.62 -5.61 8.60
N GLY A 51 -8.63 -4.83 8.92
CA GLY A 51 -8.98 -4.49 10.29
C GLY A 51 -9.66 -3.13 10.34
N THR A 52 -9.71 -2.59 11.55
CA THR A 52 -10.26 -1.26 11.82
C THR A 52 -9.16 -0.44 12.46
N LEU A 53 -8.97 0.80 11.99
CA LEU A 53 -7.98 1.70 12.58
C LEU A 53 -8.15 1.79 14.11
N PRO A 54 -7.05 1.83 14.88
CA PRO A 54 -5.66 1.99 14.41
C PRO A 54 -4.90 0.69 14.14
N GLU A 55 -5.55 -0.48 14.08
CA GLU A 55 -4.86 -1.77 13.99
C GLU A 55 -5.31 -2.61 12.77
N LEU A 56 -4.35 -2.96 11.92
CA LEU A 56 -4.56 -3.87 10.80
C LEU A 56 -3.86 -5.20 11.08
N TYR A 57 -4.56 -6.30 10.89
CA TYR A 57 -3.97 -7.63 10.95
C TYR A 57 -3.47 -8.05 9.57
N ASP A 58 -2.21 -8.49 9.49
CA ASP A 58 -1.65 -9.16 8.31
C ASP A 58 -1.66 -10.67 8.54
N ALA A 59 -2.51 -11.40 7.82
CA ALA A 59 -2.60 -12.85 7.97
C ALA A 59 -1.41 -13.60 7.36
N GLY A 60 -0.63 -12.96 6.48
CA GLY A 60 0.58 -13.52 5.89
C GLY A 60 1.69 -13.65 6.93
N ASP A 61 1.92 -12.57 7.67
CA ASP A 61 2.95 -12.51 8.71
C ASP A 61 2.41 -12.91 10.10
N LYS A 62 1.09 -12.96 10.25
CA LYS A 62 0.35 -13.25 11.49
C LYS A 62 0.63 -12.23 12.60
N THR A 63 0.85 -10.99 12.21
CA THR A 63 1.14 -9.87 13.12
C THR A 63 0.17 -8.72 12.85
N PHE A 64 0.26 -7.69 13.70
CA PHE A 64 -0.51 -6.47 13.54
C PHE A 64 0.40 -5.31 13.13
N VAL A 65 -0.13 -4.43 12.30
CA VAL A 65 0.48 -3.14 11.93
C VAL A 65 -0.39 -2.03 12.51
N SER A 66 0.20 -1.19 13.37
CA SER A 66 -0.48 0.01 13.85
C SER A 66 -0.45 1.09 12.78
N PHE A 67 -1.49 1.92 12.75
CA PHE A 67 -1.71 2.89 11.69
C PHE A 67 -2.40 4.15 12.23
N GLU A 68 -1.79 5.30 11.98
CA GLU A 68 -2.35 6.62 12.25
C GLU A 68 -2.31 7.45 10.96
N ILE A 69 -3.32 8.27 10.73
CA ILE A 69 -3.47 9.06 9.52
C ILE A 69 -3.64 10.53 9.88
N ASN A 70 -2.89 11.39 9.21
CA ASN A 70 -2.97 12.83 9.33
C ASN A 70 -2.88 13.48 7.94
N GLY A 71 -4.03 13.87 7.39
CA GLY A 71 -4.12 14.43 6.05
C GLY A 71 -3.64 13.44 5.00
N THR A 72 -2.58 13.80 4.27
CA THR A 72 -1.97 12.96 3.22
C THR A 72 -0.85 12.06 3.73
N MET A 73 -0.62 12.04 5.05
CA MET A 73 0.43 11.22 5.67
C MET A 73 -0.19 10.11 6.50
N ALA A 74 0.46 8.96 6.50
CA ALA A 74 0.24 7.90 7.46
C ALA A 74 1.54 7.55 8.18
N GLN A 75 1.44 7.12 9.42
CA GLN A 75 2.56 6.63 10.21
C GLN A 75 2.13 5.42 11.03
N GLY A 76 3.10 4.63 11.48
CA GLY A 76 2.76 3.46 12.28
C GLY A 76 3.94 2.56 12.58
N TYR A 77 3.63 1.37 13.07
CA TYR A 77 4.61 0.37 13.46
C TYR A 77 4.23 -1.01 12.93
N ASP A 78 5.12 -1.60 12.15
CA ASP A 78 5.01 -2.97 11.67
C ASP A 78 5.66 -3.93 12.66
N ARG A 79 4.84 -4.76 13.31
CA ARG A 79 5.32 -5.73 14.30
C ARG A 79 6.00 -6.95 13.69
N SER A 80 5.84 -7.19 12.38
CA SER A 80 6.57 -8.24 11.65
C SER A 80 8.06 -7.92 11.61
N THR A 81 8.38 -6.68 11.20
CA THR A 81 9.76 -6.19 11.07
C THR A 81 10.27 -5.49 12.33
N SER A 82 9.39 -5.24 13.31
CA SER A 82 9.69 -4.44 14.51
C SER A 82 10.19 -3.03 14.16
N SER A 83 9.63 -2.45 13.10
CA SER A 83 10.05 -1.16 12.53
C SER A 83 8.90 -0.16 12.46
N ALA A 84 9.23 1.12 12.66
CA ALA A 84 8.31 2.22 12.38
C ALA A 84 8.33 2.58 10.89
N PHE A 85 7.22 3.11 10.39
CA PHE A 85 7.15 3.64 9.03
C PHE A 85 6.47 5.01 8.98
N THR A 86 6.79 5.76 7.93
CA THR A 86 6.05 6.95 7.51
C THR A 86 5.70 6.81 6.03
N ALA A 87 4.46 7.09 5.65
CA ALA A 87 3.99 7.06 4.28
C ALA A 87 3.42 8.41 3.88
N HIS A 88 3.85 8.94 2.73
CA HIS A 88 3.24 10.10 2.10
C HIS A 88 2.46 9.65 0.88
N VAL A 89 1.17 9.99 0.84
CA VAL A 89 0.30 9.69 -0.29
C VAL A 89 0.09 10.96 -1.09
N THR A 90 0.45 10.87 -2.37
CA THR A 90 0.13 11.86 -3.40
C THR A 90 -0.61 11.13 -4.51
N ASP A 91 -1.26 11.86 -5.43
CA ASP A 91 -2.02 11.35 -6.59
C ASP A 91 -2.18 9.82 -6.66
N ARG A 92 -1.23 9.12 -7.30
CA ARG A 92 -1.15 7.66 -7.35
C ARG A 92 0.18 7.12 -6.82
N VAL A 93 0.91 7.92 -6.06
CA VAL A 93 2.24 7.57 -5.57
C VAL A 93 2.23 7.52 -4.05
N VAL A 94 2.72 6.41 -3.50
CA VAL A 94 3.02 6.29 -2.08
C VAL A 94 4.53 6.25 -1.89
N GLN A 95 5.05 7.23 -1.18
CA GLN A 95 6.44 7.23 -0.71
C GLN A 95 6.46 6.67 0.70
N LEU A 96 7.05 5.49 0.90
CA LEU A 96 7.12 4.82 2.19
C LEU A 96 8.55 4.89 2.74
N TYR A 97 8.75 5.56 3.86
CA TYR A 97 9.98 5.49 4.62
C TYR A 97 9.89 4.37 5.67
N ASP A 98 10.79 3.40 5.58
CA ASP A 98 10.97 2.36 6.59
C ASP A 98 12.11 2.80 7.53
N HIS A 99 11.80 3.08 8.79
CA HIS A 99 12.79 3.55 9.76
C HIS A 99 13.83 2.49 10.14
N GLY A 100 13.48 1.21 10.01
CA GLY A 100 14.36 0.08 10.29
C GLY A 100 15.41 -0.11 9.19
N GLN A 101 15.05 0.23 7.94
CA GLN A 101 15.97 0.22 6.80
C GLN A 101 16.62 1.59 6.54
N GLY A 102 16.05 2.67 7.10
CA GLY A 102 16.54 4.03 6.92
C GLY A 102 16.45 4.53 5.47
N THR A 103 15.46 4.07 4.71
CA THR A 103 15.33 4.38 3.28
C THR A 103 13.87 4.52 2.83
N TRP A 104 13.71 5.25 1.72
CA TRP A 104 12.43 5.43 1.02
C TRP A 104 12.19 4.34 -0.02
N PHE A 105 10.94 3.91 -0.12
CA PHE A 105 10.42 2.98 -1.12
C PHE A 105 9.28 3.65 -1.88
N PRO A 106 9.44 3.90 -3.19
CA PRO A 106 8.40 4.47 -4.03
C PRO A 106 7.47 3.38 -4.58
N PHE A 107 6.16 3.62 -4.50
CA PHE A 107 5.14 2.74 -5.05
C PHE A 107 4.16 3.51 -5.93
N ASP A 108 3.89 3.01 -7.14
CA ASP A 108 2.79 3.49 -7.97
C ASP A 108 1.55 2.62 -7.76
N ILE A 109 0.43 3.26 -7.51
CA ILE A 109 -0.85 2.61 -7.26
C ILE A 109 -1.64 2.48 -8.55
N GLN A 110 -2.09 1.27 -8.84
CA GLN A 110 -3.05 0.98 -9.88
C GLN A 110 -4.43 0.99 -9.23
N ASP A 111 -5.21 2.05 -9.45
CA ASP A 111 -6.59 2.13 -8.95
C ASP A 111 -7.62 1.79 -10.04
N VAL A 112 -8.82 1.42 -9.61
CA VAL A 112 -9.92 1.01 -10.51
C VAL A 112 -10.58 2.16 -11.27
N GLU A 113 -10.35 3.41 -10.85
CA GLU A 113 -10.95 4.60 -11.47
C GLU A 113 -10.11 5.14 -12.64
N ALA A 114 -8.86 4.70 -12.78
CA ALA A 114 -7.97 5.13 -13.86
C ALA A 114 -8.47 4.75 -15.26
N GLY A 115 -9.33 3.74 -15.39
CA GLY A 115 -9.42 3.01 -16.64
C GLY A 115 -8.09 2.30 -16.93
N TYR A 116 -8.14 1.19 -17.65
CA TYR A 116 -6.92 0.52 -18.08
C TYR A 116 -6.21 1.42 -19.11
N ASP A 117 -5.26 2.26 -18.70
CA ASP A 117 -4.34 2.95 -19.61
C ASP A 117 -3.42 1.90 -20.22
N PHE A 118 -3.84 1.38 -21.38
CA PHE A 118 -3.13 0.44 -22.25
C PHE A 118 -1.81 1.00 -22.84
N ASP A 119 -1.41 2.22 -22.49
CA ASP A 119 -0.33 2.94 -23.17
C ASP A 119 1.09 2.69 -22.62
N ARG A 120 1.24 1.91 -21.54
CA ARG A 120 2.57 1.67 -20.96
C ARG A 120 3.45 0.72 -21.79
N ASP A 121 2.85 -0.14 -22.63
CA ASP A 121 3.59 -1.07 -23.52
C ASP A 121 3.87 -0.49 -24.92
N ALA A 122 3.23 0.62 -25.31
CA ALA A 122 3.40 1.21 -26.64
C ALA A 122 4.69 2.03 -26.80
N GLN A 123 5.32 2.45 -25.69
CA GLN A 123 6.53 3.28 -25.71
C GLN A 123 7.84 2.49 -25.62
N ALA A 124 7.79 1.18 -25.33
CA ALA A 124 8.97 0.31 -25.31
C ALA A 124 9.33 -0.30 -26.68
N SER A 125 8.59 0.05 -27.75
CA SER A 125 8.76 -0.52 -29.10
C SER A 125 9.04 0.52 -30.20
N ARG A 126 9.64 1.68 -29.87
CA ARG A 126 10.05 2.69 -30.87
C ARG A 126 11.53 3.03 -30.78
#